data_AF-A0A0L0BTY3-F1
#
_entry.id   AF-A0A0L0BTY3-F1
#
_cell.length_a   1.000
_cell.length_b   1.000
_cell.length_c   1.000
_cell.angle_alpha   90.00
_cell.angle_beta   90.00
_cell.angle_gamma   90.00
#
_symmetry.space_group_name_H-M   'P 1'
#
loop_
_entity.id
_entity.type
_entity.pdbx_description
1 polymer ?
#
loop_
_entity_poly.entity_id
_entity_poly.type
_entity_poly.pdbx_seq_one_letter_code
_entity_poly.pdbx_strand_id
1 'polypeptide(L)'
;MKKVYLKLVMVLFISLLEARTLIEQVDDTDLVHLLTGEDNVVVLFTKNNCPACDELETVLENVQKELKDVIGAVVVKAHNSHMVNLYDPSKEPALIYFRRGMPLLYYGEPNAEEIVQMFSENREPVVKELSDVNFEHLTQAATGATTGDWFVFFYSADCVFCLRLHATWEAVGARLKHRLNVARIDRLGAGIATAKRFGIVESPEFVFLRQGKVYRYKTKEYNANKLIEFVEKDYLKQTNPESVPPENNGLNSFLSDSIDSLMKSSQLVMLSMAVLLTIILGCIVKCLSSKRTTVENTSKAKKAK
;
A
#
# COMPACT_ATOMS: atom_id res chain seq x y z
N MET A 1 40.53 19.44 52.69
CA MET A 1 39.94 20.14 51.53
C MET A 1 40.36 19.54 50.18
N LYS A 2 41.66 19.40 49.85
CA LYS A 2 42.11 18.83 48.54
C LYS A 2 41.53 17.45 48.18
N LYS A 3 41.39 16.52 49.13
CA LYS A 3 40.82 15.17 48.88
C LYS A 3 39.31 15.16 48.58
N VAL A 4 38.56 16.14 49.10
CA VAL A 4 37.12 16.28 48.83
C VAL A 4 36.91 16.88 47.45
N TYR A 5 37.72 17.88 47.09
CA TYR A 5 37.71 18.49 45.76
C TYR A 5 38.10 17.48 44.66
N LEU A 6 39.10 16.63 44.92
CA LEU A 6 39.50 15.58 43.97
C LEU A 6 38.40 14.53 43.77
N LYS A 7 37.69 14.13 44.84
CA LYS A 7 36.52 13.24 44.72
C LYS A 7 35.35 13.90 43.99
N LEU A 8 35.08 15.19 44.25
CA LEU A 8 34.01 15.92 43.58
C LEU A 8 34.30 16.10 42.09
N VAL A 9 35.54 16.47 41.74
CA VAL A 9 36.01 16.59 40.36
C VAL A 9 36.01 15.24 39.67
N MET A 10 36.42 14.15 40.33
CA MET A 10 36.38 12.80 39.75
C MET A 10 34.95 12.30 39.53
N VAL A 11 34.01 12.57 40.44
CA VAL A 11 32.59 12.25 40.24
C VAL A 11 31.97 13.10 39.12
N LEU A 12 32.32 14.39 39.04
CA LEU A 12 31.94 15.27 37.92
C LEU A 12 32.54 14.80 36.58
N PHE A 13 33.79 14.35 36.58
CA PHE A 13 34.48 13.83 35.39
C PHE A 13 33.92 12.47 34.95
N ILE A 14 33.48 11.63 35.89
CA ILE A 14 32.80 10.36 35.61
C ILE A 14 31.37 10.61 35.10
N SER A 15 30.66 11.63 35.59
CA SER A 15 29.36 12.05 35.03
C SER A 15 29.46 12.76 33.68
N LEU A 16 30.65 13.23 33.30
CA LEU A 16 30.96 13.87 32.01
C LEU A 16 31.57 12.89 30.99
N LEU A 17 31.91 11.67 31.41
CA LEU A 17 32.39 10.61 30.52
C LEU A 17 31.21 9.72 30.15
N GLU A 18 30.28 10.26 29.36
CA GLU A 18 29.44 9.38 28.54
C GLU A 18 30.38 8.66 27.58
N ALA A 19 30.70 7.41 27.90
CA ALA A 19 31.38 6.54 26.98
C ALA A 19 30.49 6.45 25.74
N ARG A 20 30.91 7.06 24.63
CA ARG A 20 30.27 6.84 23.33
C ARG A 20 30.31 5.36 23.07
N THR A 21 29.15 4.71 23.13
CA THR A 21 29.00 3.32 22.78
C THR A 21 28.90 3.24 21.27
N LEU A 22 29.91 2.65 20.65
CA LEU A 22 29.87 2.34 19.22
C LEU A 22 28.71 1.38 18.97
N ILE A 23 28.00 1.59 17.87
CA ILE A 23 26.93 0.69 17.44
C ILE A 23 27.55 -0.64 16.99
N GLU A 24 27.04 -1.74 17.54
CA GLU A 24 27.48 -3.08 17.19
C GLU A 24 27.14 -3.39 15.72
N GLN A 25 28.14 -3.87 14.98
CA GLN A 25 27.95 -4.33 13.61
C GLN A 25 27.60 -5.81 13.60
N VAL A 26 26.52 -6.15 12.90
CA VAL A 26 26.04 -7.52 12.74
C VAL A 26 26.04 -7.92 11.26
N ASP A 27 26.24 -9.21 10.99
CA ASP A 27 26.07 -9.76 9.64
C ASP A 27 24.61 -10.20 9.37
N ASP A 28 24.32 -10.64 8.15
CA ASP A 28 22.96 -11.03 7.76
C ASP A 28 22.42 -12.23 8.57
N THR A 29 23.29 -13.14 9.04
CA THR A 29 22.86 -14.31 9.81
C THR A 29 22.46 -13.90 11.22
N ASP A 30 23.32 -13.13 11.88
CA ASP A 30 23.06 -12.61 13.22
C ASP A 30 21.87 -11.65 13.21
N LEU A 31 21.73 -10.84 12.15
CA LEU A 31 20.57 -9.98 11.98
C LEU A 31 19.27 -10.79 11.89
N VAL A 32 19.23 -11.87 11.11
CA VAL A 32 18.03 -12.74 11.07
C VAL A 32 17.71 -13.32 12.45
N HIS A 33 18.71 -13.74 13.22
CA HIS A 33 18.49 -14.22 14.58
C HIS A 33 17.89 -13.14 15.49
N LEU A 34 18.39 -11.89 15.41
CA LEU A 34 17.83 -10.76 16.15
C LEU A 34 16.39 -10.45 15.73
N LEU A 35 16.08 -10.48 14.44
CA LEU A 35 14.75 -10.14 13.91
C LEU A 35 13.69 -11.22 14.12
N THR A 36 14.10 -12.48 14.30
CA THR A 36 13.20 -13.61 14.58
C THR A 36 12.91 -13.79 16.06
N GLY A 37 13.66 -13.11 16.93
CA GLY A 37 13.40 -13.07 18.37
C GLY A 37 12.18 -12.21 18.75
N GLU A 38 11.93 -12.13 20.05
CA GLU A 38 10.89 -11.25 20.62
C GLU A 38 11.41 -9.84 20.94
N ASP A 39 12.70 -9.60 20.69
CA ASP A 39 13.37 -8.35 21.04
C ASP A 39 12.97 -7.20 20.10
N ASN A 40 13.04 -5.99 20.66
CA ASN A 40 12.95 -4.77 19.89
C ASN A 40 14.33 -4.44 19.34
N VAL A 41 14.44 -4.21 18.03
CA VAL A 41 15.73 -4.00 17.37
C VAL A 41 15.63 -2.81 16.45
N VAL A 42 16.56 -1.86 16.57
CA VAL A 42 16.72 -0.75 15.62
C VAL A 42 17.93 -1.06 14.76
N VAL A 43 17.72 -1.16 13.46
CA VAL A 43 18.75 -1.55 12.50
C VAL A 43 19.08 -0.36 11.60
N LEU A 44 20.33 0.06 11.62
CA LEU A 44 20.88 1.00 10.65
C LEU A 44 21.53 0.21 9.50
N PHE A 45 20.93 0.27 8.31
CA PHE A 45 21.54 -0.25 7.09
C PHE A 45 22.46 0.81 6.49
N THR A 46 23.70 0.41 6.21
CA THR A 46 24.75 1.29 5.67
C THR A 46 25.43 0.67 4.46
N LYS A 47 26.09 1.50 3.65
CA LYS A 47 26.90 1.09 2.51
C LYS A 47 28.25 1.80 2.49
N ASN A 48 29.17 1.30 1.65
CA ASN A 48 30.46 1.96 1.42
C ASN A 48 30.31 3.40 0.89
N ASN A 49 31.24 4.29 1.27
CA ASN A 49 31.33 5.68 0.78
C ASN A 49 30.01 6.46 0.91
N CYS A 50 29.43 6.45 2.11
CA CYS A 50 28.11 7.00 2.38
C CYS A 50 28.17 8.04 3.51
N PRO A 51 28.39 9.34 3.20
CA PRO A 51 28.45 10.38 4.22
C PRO A 51 27.16 10.52 5.04
N ALA A 52 26.01 10.29 4.40
CA ALA A 52 24.72 10.28 5.09
C ALA A 52 24.59 9.12 6.09
N CYS A 53 25.28 8.01 5.85
CA CYS A 53 25.33 6.89 6.78
C CYS A 53 26.11 7.29 8.04
N ASP A 54 27.26 7.95 7.87
CA ASP A 54 28.10 8.42 9.00
C ASP A 54 27.35 9.46 9.86
N GLU A 55 26.59 10.36 9.22
CA GLU A 55 25.74 11.34 9.90
C GLU A 55 24.67 10.65 10.76
N LEU A 56 23.92 9.72 10.17
CA LEU A 56 22.86 9.00 10.88
C LEU A 56 23.40 8.07 11.96
N GLU A 57 24.56 7.42 11.73
CA GLU A 57 25.26 6.62 12.74
C GLU A 57 25.64 7.48 13.95
N THR A 58 26.21 8.67 13.72
CA THR A 58 26.57 9.61 14.79
C THR A 58 25.34 10.03 15.60
N VAL A 59 24.21 10.28 14.95
CA VAL A 59 22.95 10.60 15.63
C VAL A 59 22.50 9.43 16.51
N LEU A 60 22.55 8.21 15.99
CA LEU A 60 22.13 7.00 16.71
C LEU A 60 23.04 6.64 17.89
N GLU A 61 24.34 6.86 17.79
CA GLU A 61 25.27 6.68 18.91
C GLU A 61 24.89 7.54 20.12
N ASN A 62 24.36 8.74 19.89
CA ASN A 62 23.94 9.65 20.97
C ASN A 62 22.61 9.22 21.62
N VAL A 63 21.70 8.58 20.87
CA VAL A 63 20.37 8.18 21.38
C VAL A 63 20.22 6.69 21.68
N GLN A 64 21.22 5.85 21.40
CA GLN A 64 21.14 4.39 21.57
C GLN A 64 20.71 4.00 22.99
N LYS A 65 21.26 4.68 24.01
CA LYS A 65 20.89 4.43 25.41
C LYS A 65 19.42 4.80 25.68
N GLU A 66 18.96 5.93 25.17
CA GLU A 66 17.58 6.37 25.32
C GLU A 66 16.61 5.41 24.61
N LEU A 67 16.93 4.96 23.40
CA LEU A 67 16.14 3.96 22.68
C LEU A 67 16.06 2.65 23.49
N LYS A 68 17.16 2.21 24.08
CA LYS A 68 17.16 1.04 24.96
C LYS A 68 16.28 1.25 26.20
N ASP A 69 16.39 2.39 26.86
CA ASP A 69 15.66 2.66 28.11
C ASP A 69 14.16 2.88 27.86
N VAL A 70 13.79 3.55 26.77
CA VAL A 70 12.40 3.96 26.49
C VAL A 70 11.62 2.88 25.78
N ILE A 71 12.19 2.26 24.74
CA ILE A 71 11.51 1.26 23.90
C ILE A 71 12.08 -0.15 24.04
N GLY A 72 13.11 -0.35 24.86
CA GLY A 72 13.74 -1.66 25.03
C GLY A 72 14.53 -2.10 23.79
N ALA A 73 14.86 -1.18 22.89
CA ALA A 73 15.45 -1.55 21.61
C ALA A 73 16.97 -1.65 21.68
N VAL A 74 17.52 -2.73 21.11
CA VAL A 74 18.95 -2.83 20.82
C VAL A 74 19.21 -2.16 19.48
N VAL A 75 20.17 -1.24 19.42
CA VAL A 75 20.58 -0.59 18.16
C VAL A 75 21.78 -1.33 17.59
N VAL A 76 21.66 -1.79 16.35
CA VAL A 76 22.72 -2.48 15.59
C VAL A 76 22.88 -1.84 14.22
N LYS A 77 24.04 -2.07 13.58
CA LYS A 77 24.29 -1.66 12.19
C LYS A 77 24.56 -2.87 11.31
N ALA A 78 23.98 -2.86 10.11
CA ALA A 78 24.17 -3.87 9.09
C ALA A 78 24.84 -3.21 7.88
N HIS A 79 26.08 -3.61 7.57
CA HIS A 79 26.90 -2.96 6.56
C HIS A 79 26.93 -3.75 5.26
N ASN A 80 26.57 -3.11 4.14
CA ASN A 80 26.37 -3.72 2.82
C ASN A 80 25.45 -4.95 2.85
N SER A 81 24.46 -4.97 3.75
CA SER A 81 23.51 -6.07 3.89
C SER A 81 22.52 -6.09 2.73
N HIS A 82 22.28 -7.26 2.16
CA HIS A 82 21.28 -7.40 1.10
C HIS A 82 19.84 -7.30 1.64
N MET A 83 19.65 -7.45 2.95
CA MET A 83 18.34 -7.42 3.61
C MET A 83 17.67 -6.06 3.52
N VAL A 84 18.41 -4.96 3.33
CA VAL A 84 17.83 -3.62 3.13
C VAL A 84 16.80 -3.61 2.00
N ASN A 85 17.03 -4.41 0.95
CA ASN A 85 16.12 -4.51 -0.20
C ASN A 85 14.75 -5.09 0.15
N LEU A 86 14.60 -5.74 1.31
CA LEU A 86 13.34 -6.27 1.81
C LEU A 86 12.50 -5.23 2.56
N TYR A 87 13.07 -4.07 2.90
CA TYR A 87 12.41 -3.09 3.78
C TYR A 87 12.45 -1.66 3.24
N ASP A 88 13.55 -1.27 2.58
CA ASP A 88 13.66 -0.02 1.83
C ASP A 88 14.53 -0.23 0.58
N PRO A 89 13.95 -0.71 -0.53
CA PRO A 89 14.70 -0.99 -1.75
C PRO A 89 15.21 0.27 -2.48
N SER A 90 14.86 1.47 -2.00
CA SER A 90 15.08 2.72 -2.74
C SER A 90 16.11 3.64 -2.09
N LYS A 91 16.53 3.40 -0.85
CA LYS A 91 17.44 4.29 -0.12
C LYS A 91 18.39 3.55 0.83
N GLU A 92 19.64 3.98 0.79
CA GLU A 92 20.64 3.71 1.82
C GLU A 92 21.34 5.06 2.15
N PRO A 93 21.46 5.45 3.42
CA PRO A 93 21.14 4.67 4.63
C PRO A 93 19.63 4.44 4.81
N ALA A 94 19.28 3.36 5.51
CA ALA A 94 17.91 3.09 5.94
C ALA A 94 17.90 2.74 7.43
N LEU A 95 16.98 3.35 8.18
CA LEU A 95 16.82 3.12 9.60
C LEU A 95 15.46 2.49 9.85
N ILE A 96 15.46 1.27 10.38
CA ILE A 96 14.24 0.49 10.57
C ILE A 96 14.16 0.03 12.01
N TYR A 97 13.03 0.33 12.65
CA TYR A 97 12.70 -0.18 13.97
C TYR A 97 11.82 -1.44 13.84
N PHE A 98 12.36 -2.58 14.25
CA PHE A 98 11.66 -3.83 14.35
C PHE A 98 11.08 -4.01 15.75
N ARG A 99 9.75 -3.98 15.83
CA ARG A 99 8.97 -4.18 17.05
C ARG A 99 8.37 -5.58 17.01
N ARG A 100 9.03 -6.55 17.66
CA ARG A 100 8.69 -7.99 17.57
C ARG A 100 8.59 -8.48 16.12
N GLY A 101 9.63 -8.21 15.33
CA GLY A 101 9.70 -8.56 13.91
C GLY A 101 8.88 -7.69 12.95
N MET A 102 8.00 -6.81 13.44
CA MET A 102 7.24 -5.88 12.59
C MET A 102 8.07 -4.64 12.25
N PRO A 103 8.41 -4.39 10.97
CA PRO A 103 9.32 -3.31 10.58
C PRO A 103 8.61 -1.96 10.52
N LEU A 104 9.22 -0.91 11.07
CA LEU A 104 8.80 0.48 10.96
C LEU A 104 9.94 1.29 10.35
N LEU A 105 9.75 1.76 9.11
CA LEU A 105 10.75 2.59 8.43
C LEU A 105 10.75 4.01 9.00
N TYR A 106 11.94 4.53 9.35
CA TYR A 106 12.14 5.94 9.58
C TYR A 106 12.43 6.65 8.24
N TYR A 107 11.65 7.68 7.91
CA TYR A 107 11.71 8.36 6.62
C TYR A 107 11.96 9.89 6.75
N GLY A 108 12.27 10.35 7.96
CA GLY A 108 12.61 11.75 8.26
C GLY A 108 14.11 12.04 8.11
N GLU A 109 14.51 13.24 8.50
CA GLU A 109 15.91 13.66 8.49
C GLU A 109 16.68 13.05 9.69
N PRO A 110 18.03 13.02 9.68
CA PRO A 110 18.84 12.53 10.80
C PRO A 110 18.72 13.41 12.07
N ASN A 111 17.58 13.31 12.77
CA ASN A 111 17.29 14.07 13.98
C ASN A 111 17.03 13.14 15.16
N ALA A 112 17.83 13.30 16.22
CA ALA A 112 17.79 12.48 17.42
C ALA A 112 16.39 12.46 18.07
N GLU A 113 15.82 13.65 18.28
CA GLU A 113 14.54 13.81 18.97
C GLU A 113 13.38 13.21 18.15
N GLU A 114 13.38 13.42 16.83
CA GLU A 114 12.37 12.88 15.92
C GLU A 114 12.41 11.35 15.86
N ILE A 115 13.61 10.75 15.79
CA ILE A 115 13.79 9.30 15.79
C ILE A 115 13.24 8.70 17.09
N VAL A 116 13.68 9.22 18.24
CA VAL A 116 13.23 8.74 19.55
C VAL A 116 11.73 8.91 19.69
N GLN A 117 11.18 10.06 19.32
CA GLN A 117 9.74 10.32 19.40
C GLN A 117 8.97 9.35 18.50
N MET A 118 9.35 9.23 17.23
CA MET A 118 8.66 8.36 16.27
C MET A 118 8.64 6.91 16.76
N PHE A 119 9.76 6.37 17.25
CA PHE A 119 9.79 4.99 17.73
C PHE A 119 9.06 4.81 19.07
N SER A 120 9.19 5.78 19.98
CA SER A 120 8.56 5.74 21.31
C SER A 120 7.05 5.79 21.26
N GLU A 121 6.47 6.55 20.33
CA GLU A 121 5.03 6.60 20.15
C GLU A 121 4.46 5.44 19.32
N ASN A 122 5.33 4.63 18.71
CA ASN A 122 4.95 3.55 17.80
C ASN A 122 5.59 2.22 18.26
N ARG A 123 5.47 1.91 19.55
CA ARG A 123 5.94 0.62 20.12
C ARG A 123 5.15 -0.57 19.61
N GLU A 124 3.87 -0.37 19.32
CA GLU A 124 2.96 -1.39 18.81
C GLU A 124 2.50 -1.04 17.39
N PRO A 125 2.28 -2.05 16.52
CA PRO A 125 1.73 -1.84 15.18
C PRO A 125 0.39 -1.10 15.18
N VAL A 126 0.33 -0.02 14.41
CA VAL A 126 -0.89 0.79 14.27
C VAL A 126 -1.75 0.28 13.10
N VAL A 127 -1.10 -0.18 12.04
CA VAL A 127 -1.77 -0.65 10.82
C VAL A 127 -2.66 -1.85 11.15
N LYS A 128 -3.91 -1.78 10.72
CA LYS A 128 -4.90 -2.84 10.95
C LYS A 128 -4.87 -3.89 9.83
N GLU A 129 -4.91 -5.16 10.20
CA GLU A 129 -5.13 -6.24 9.24
C GLU A 129 -6.63 -6.41 8.99
N LEU A 130 -7.07 -6.18 7.76
CA LEU A 130 -8.44 -6.39 7.35
C LEU A 130 -8.60 -7.71 6.61
N SER A 131 -9.82 -8.23 6.64
CA SER A 131 -10.25 -9.46 6.00
C SER A 131 -11.70 -9.29 5.56
N ASP A 132 -12.20 -10.25 4.78
CA ASP A 132 -13.60 -10.30 4.38
C ASP A 132 -14.57 -10.35 5.56
N VAL A 133 -14.11 -10.84 6.71
CA VAL A 133 -14.93 -10.98 7.93
C VAL A 133 -15.03 -9.65 8.70
N ASN A 134 -13.93 -8.89 8.78
CA ASN A 134 -13.87 -7.72 9.66
C ASN A 134 -13.94 -6.38 8.92
N PHE A 135 -13.83 -6.35 7.59
CA PHE A 135 -13.73 -5.12 6.81
C PHE A 135 -14.92 -4.21 7.04
N GLU A 136 -16.15 -4.69 6.82
CA GLU A 136 -17.34 -3.84 7.01
C GLU A 136 -17.57 -3.49 8.48
N HIS A 137 -17.32 -4.45 9.38
CA HIS A 137 -17.45 -4.19 10.82
C HIS A 137 -16.57 -3.02 11.29
N LEU A 138 -15.30 -3.01 10.87
CA LEU A 138 -14.32 -2.00 11.27
C LEU A 138 -14.45 -0.69 10.49
N THR A 139 -14.68 -0.76 9.18
CA THR A 139 -14.65 0.42 8.30
C THR A 139 -16.00 1.11 8.17
N GLN A 140 -17.10 0.36 8.27
CA GLN A 140 -18.47 0.82 7.97
C GLN A 140 -18.56 1.51 6.59
N ALA A 141 -17.78 1.00 5.63
CA ALA A 141 -17.57 1.66 4.34
C ALA A 141 -18.86 1.73 3.51
N ALA A 142 -19.68 0.66 3.50
CA ALA A 142 -20.90 0.61 2.68
C ALA A 142 -22.04 1.50 3.21
N THR A 143 -22.17 1.61 4.53
CA THR A 143 -23.28 2.32 5.18
C THR A 143 -23.08 3.83 5.19
N GLY A 144 -21.86 4.30 4.87
CA GLY A 144 -21.49 5.72 4.94
C GLY A 144 -21.30 6.25 6.37
N ALA A 145 -21.58 5.43 7.39
CA ALA A 145 -21.32 5.72 8.79
C ALA A 145 -19.90 5.30 9.18
N THR A 146 -18.91 5.66 8.34
CA THR A 146 -17.54 5.19 8.49
C THR A 146 -16.99 5.55 9.87
N THR A 147 -16.14 4.70 10.44
CA THR A 147 -15.44 4.95 11.73
C THR A 147 -14.30 5.97 11.58
N GLY A 148 -14.45 6.92 10.65
CA GLY A 148 -13.41 7.80 10.13
C GLY A 148 -12.99 7.43 8.70
N ASP A 149 -11.96 8.10 8.21
CA ASP A 149 -11.37 7.82 6.91
C ASP A 149 -10.41 6.62 7.01
N TRP A 150 -10.29 5.84 5.93
CA TRP A 150 -9.44 4.65 5.89
C TRP A 150 -8.51 4.66 4.69
N PHE A 151 -7.21 4.46 4.91
CA PHE A 151 -6.24 4.24 3.85
C PHE A 151 -5.80 2.78 3.86
N VAL A 152 -6.13 2.06 2.78
CA VAL A 152 -6.05 0.60 2.72
C VAL A 152 -5.04 0.17 1.65
N PHE A 153 -4.07 -0.63 2.05
CA PHE A 153 -3.10 -1.27 1.16
C PHE A 153 -3.54 -2.70 0.84
N PHE A 154 -3.93 -2.94 -0.41
CA PHE A 154 -4.21 -4.27 -0.93
C PHE A 154 -2.90 -4.90 -1.42
N TYR A 155 -2.48 -5.96 -0.74
CA TYR A 155 -1.26 -6.73 -1.06
C TYR A 155 -1.60 -8.17 -1.42
N SER A 156 -0.61 -8.93 -1.84
CA SER A 156 -0.67 -10.38 -2.00
C SER A 156 0.60 -11.00 -1.43
N ALA A 157 0.50 -12.19 -0.84
CA ALA A 157 1.65 -12.94 -0.35
C ALA A 157 2.67 -13.30 -1.46
N ASP A 158 2.22 -13.46 -2.71
CA ASP A 158 3.08 -13.78 -3.85
C ASP A 158 3.84 -12.55 -4.41
N CYS A 159 3.51 -11.35 -3.91
CA CYS A 159 4.05 -10.10 -4.39
C CYS A 159 5.31 -9.71 -3.61
N VAL A 160 6.49 -10.06 -4.14
CA VAL A 160 7.79 -9.67 -3.54
C VAL A 160 7.91 -8.15 -3.36
N PHE A 161 7.40 -7.37 -4.32
CA PHE A 161 7.41 -5.91 -4.20
C PHE A 161 6.53 -5.42 -3.03
N CYS A 162 5.42 -6.10 -2.75
CA CYS A 162 4.52 -5.77 -1.64
C CYS A 162 5.19 -6.04 -0.29
N LEU A 163 5.97 -7.13 -0.19
CA LEU A 163 6.77 -7.44 1.00
C LEU A 163 7.67 -6.25 1.38
N ARG A 164 8.29 -5.63 0.36
CA ARG A 164 9.18 -4.48 0.51
C ARG A 164 8.49 -3.20 0.96
N LEU A 165 7.18 -3.11 0.77
CA LEU A 165 6.41 -1.94 1.15
C LEU A 165 5.88 -2.01 2.58
N HIS A 166 5.98 -3.15 3.28
CA HIS A 166 5.43 -3.25 4.63
C HIS A 166 6.08 -2.26 5.60
N ALA A 167 7.41 -2.10 5.59
CA ALA A 167 8.09 -1.15 6.48
C ALA A 167 7.66 0.30 6.22
N THR A 168 7.57 0.66 4.93
CA THR A 168 7.06 1.95 4.48
C THR A 168 5.59 2.15 4.85
N TRP A 169 4.77 1.11 4.74
CA TRP A 169 3.34 1.17 5.07
C TRP A 169 3.11 1.33 6.57
N GLU A 170 3.91 0.67 7.41
CA GLU A 170 3.91 0.91 8.85
C GLU A 170 4.30 2.36 9.18
N ALA A 171 5.22 2.96 8.42
CA ALA A 171 5.61 4.37 8.57
C ALA A 171 4.47 5.33 8.20
N VAL A 172 3.77 5.05 7.10
CA VAL A 172 2.53 5.78 6.71
C VAL A 172 1.49 5.67 7.83
N GLY A 173 1.28 4.47 8.37
CA GLY A 173 0.41 4.22 9.52
C GLY A 173 0.79 5.06 10.74
N ALA A 174 2.07 5.01 11.15
CA ALA A 174 2.61 5.76 12.27
C ALA A 174 2.36 7.28 12.14
N ARG A 175 2.55 7.84 10.94
CA ARG A 175 2.36 9.27 10.67
C ARG A 175 0.90 9.71 10.66
N LEU A 176 -0.01 8.81 10.30
CA LEU A 176 -1.43 9.10 10.07
C LEU A 176 -2.34 8.68 11.22
N LYS A 177 -1.83 7.95 12.21
CA LYS A 177 -2.58 7.30 13.31
C LYS A 177 -3.59 8.17 14.06
N HIS A 178 -3.39 9.48 14.12
CA HIS A 178 -4.29 10.43 14.81
C HIS A 178 -5.27 11.14 13.87
N ARG A 179 -5.16 10.93 12.56
CA ARG A 179 -5.95 11.63 11.54
C ARG A 179 -6.88 10.70 10.78
N LEU A 180 -6.44 9.48 10.50
CA LEU A 180 -7.20 8.47 9.77
C LEU A 180 -6.71 7.07 10.14
N ASN A 181 -7.50 6.06 9.80
CA ASN A 181 -7.15 4.66 10.01
C ASN A 181 -6.31 4.15 8.84
N VAL A 182 -5.22 3.45 9.13
CA VAL A 182 -4.39 2.80 8.10
C VAL A 182 -4.51 1.29 8.24
N ALA A 183 -4.69 0.62 7.12
CA ALA A 183 -4.94 -0.81 7.08
C ALA A 183 -4.25 -1.49 5.90
N ARG A 184 -4.15 -2.80 5.96
CA ARG A 184 -3.75 -3.64 4.84
C ARG A 184 -4.63 -4.88 4.76
N ILE A 185 -4.69 -5.47 3.57
CA ILE A 185 -5.54 -6.62 3.28
C ILE A 185 -4.89 -7.50 2.22
N ASP A 186 -4.79 -8.80 2.51
CA ASP A 186 -4.32 -9.79 1.54
C ASP A 186 -5.44 -10.11 0.56
N ARG A 187 -5.30 -9.63 -0.68
CA ARG A 187 -6.31 -9.80 -1.73
C ARG A 187 -6.41 -11.22 -2.27
N LEU A 188 -5.39 -12.07 -2.06
CA LEU A 188 -5.39 -13.48 -2.48
C LEU A 188 -5.59 -14.44 -1.31
N GLY A 189 -5.55 -13.93 -0.08
CA GLY A 189 -5.80 -14.68 1.16
C GLY A 189 -7.10 -14.28 1.84
N ALA A 190 -7.00 -13.61 2.98
CA ALA A 190 -8.14 -13.33 3.86
C ALA A 190 -9.13 -12.27 3.31
N GLY A 191 -8.81 -11.58 2.22
CA GLY A 191 -9.54 -10.44 1.69
C GLY A 191 -10.02 -10.57 0.25
N ILE A 192 -10.21 -11.80 -0.25
CA ILE A 192 -10.55 -12.06 -1.66
C ILE A 192 -11.89 -11.42 -2.07
N ALA A 193 -12.92 -11.54 -1.24
CA ALA A 193 -14.26 -11.02 -1.56
C ALA A 193 -14.28 -9.50 -1.54
N THR A 194 -13.63 -8.90 -0.54
CA THR A 194 -13.41 -7.45 -0.42
C THR A 194 -12.63 -6.94 -1.63
N ALA A 195 -11.50 -7.56 -1.96
CA ALA A 195 -10.70 -7.17 -3.12
C ALA A 195 -11.51 -7.23 -4.43
N LYS A 196 -12.27 -8.31 -4.65
CA LYS A 196 -13.16 -8.45 -5.80
C LYS A 196 -14.21 -7.33 -5.83
N ARG A 197 -14.85 -7.03 -4.69
CA ARG A 197 -15.85 -5.98 -4.55
C ARG A 197 -15.30 -4.59 -4.90
N PHE A 198 -14.07 -4.29 -4.48
CA PHE A 198 -13.39 -3.03 -4.82
C PHE A 198 -12.72 -3.06 -6.20
N GLY A 199 -12.82 -4.16 -6.96
CA GLY A 199 -12.23 -4.29 -8.30
C GLY A 199 -10.70 -4.36 -8.28
N ILE A 200 -10.09 -4.88 -7.22
CA ILE A 200 -8.64 -4.99 -7.08
C ILE A 200 -8.15 -6.25 -7.78
N VAL A 201 -7.52 -6.07 -8.95
CA VAL A 201 -7.00 -7.16 -9.78
C VAL A 201 -5.52 -7.41 -9.54
N GLU A 202 -4.74 -6.34 -9.35
CA GLU A 202 -3.29 -6.40 -9.20
C GLU A 202 -2.85 -5.91 -7.81
N SER A 203 -1.61 -6.23 -7.44
CA SER A 203 -0.98 -5.77 -6.21
C SER A 203 0.41 -5.21 -6.53
N PRO A 204 0.88 -4.16 -5.82
CA PRO A 204 0.18 -3.42 -4.75
C PRO A 204 -0.88 -2.44 -5.29
N GLU A 205 -1.97 -2.24 -4.54
CA GLU A 205 -2.95 -1.18 -4.81
C GLU A 205 -3.27 -0.44 -3.49
N PHE A 206 -3.42 0.88 -3.56
CA PHE A 206 -3.75 1.71 -2.39
C PHE A 206 -5.05 2.47 -2.60
N VAL A 207 -5.96 2.32 -1.64
CA VAL A 207 -7.31 2.87 -1.70
C VAL A 207 -7.58 3.72 -0.48
N PHE A 208 -7.96 4.97 -0.70
CA PHE A 208 -8.41 5.88 0.34
C PHE A 208 -9.93 5.99 0.33
N LEU A 209 -10.56 5.60 1.45
CA LEU A 209 -11.99 5.64 1.68
C LEU A 209 -12.32 6.86 2.53
N ARG A 210 -13.13 7.75 1.98
CA ARG A 210 -13.54 8.99 2.66
C ARG A 210 -14.94 9.37 2.24
N GLN A 211 -15.82 9.61 3.21
CA GLN A 211 -17.19 10.11 2.99
C GLN A 211 -17.98 9.27 1.96
N GLY A 212 -17.88 7.93 2.04
CA GLY A 212 -18.56 7.01 1.13
C GLY A 212 -18.00 7.00 -0.31
N LYS A 213 -16.82 7.60 -0.52
CA LYS A 213 -16.10 7.63 -1.80
C LYS A 213 -14.78 6.87 -1.73
N VAL A 214 -14.38 6.36 -2.89
CA VAL A 214 -13.16 5.60 -3.11
C VAL A 214 -12.21 6.43 -3.96
N TYR A 215 -11.02 6.71 -3.43
CA TYR A 215 -9.94 7.42 -4.11
C TYR A 215 -8.76 6.46 -4.29
N ARG A 216 -8.33 6.24 -5.53
CA ARG A 216 -7.25 5.28 -5.84
C ARG A 216 -5.91 5.99 -5.99
N TYR A 217 -4.86 5.46 -5.40
CA TYR A 217 -3.51 5.98 -5.61
C TYR A 217 -3.01 5.59 -7.01
N LYS A 218 -2.85 6.57 -7.90
CA LYS A 218 -2.49 6.32 -9.31
C LYS A 218 -1.00 6.52 -9.62
N THR A 219 -0.28 7.14 -8.69
CA THR A 219 1.15 7.43 -8.87
C THR A 219 1.96 6.16 -8.61
N LYS A 220 3.11 5.98 -9.27
CA LYS A 220 3.98 4.80 -9.10
C LYS A 220 5.14 5.05 -8.12
N GLU A 221 4.97 5.99 -7.19
CA GLU A 221 6.00 6.39 -6.22
C GLU A 221 5.63 5.95 -4.80
N TYR A 222 6.17 4.83 -4.35
CA TYR A 222 5.70 4.17 -3.13
C TYR A 222 6.45 4.54 -1.84
N ASN A 223 7.12 5.69 -1.81
CA ASN A 223 7.77 6.17 -0.58
C ASN A 223 6.73 6.75 0.40
N ALA A 224 7.04 6.73 1.71
CA ALA A 224 6.12 7.16 2.75
C ALA A 224 5.56 8.58 2.50
N ASN A 225 6.43 9.54 2.16
CA ASN A 225 6.05 10.93 1.91
C ASN A 225 5.02 11.05 0.79
N LYS A 226 5.18 10.33 -0.32
CA LYS A 226 4.25 10.36 -1.45
C LYS A 226 2.90 9.72 -1.14
N LEU A 227 2.89 8.65 -0.35
CA LEU A 227 1.65 8.02 0.12
C LEU A 227 0.90 8.92 1.13
N ILE A 228 1.62 9.60 2.01
CA ILE A 228 1.05 10.58 2.95
C ILE A 228 0.50 11.80 2.21
N GLU A 229 1.26 12.36 1.27
CA GLU A 229 0.86 13.50 0.43
C GLU A 229 -0.46 13.21 -0.30
N PHE A 230 -0.65 11.97 -0.74
CA PHE A 230 -1.87 11.56 -1.42
C PHE A 230 -3.12 11.73 -0.58
N VAL A 231 -3.15 11.20 0.63
CA VAL A 231 -4.33 11.27 1.52
C VAL A 231 -4.51 12.66 2.13
N GLU A 232 -3.45 13.46 2.21
CA GLU A 232 -3.54 14.85 2.68
C GLU A 232 -4.11 15.78 1.61
N LYS A 233 -3.71 15.61 0.34
CA LYS A 233 -3.96 16.62 -0.70
C LYS A 233 -4.30 16.02 -2.06
N ASP A 234 -3.54 15.05 -2.57
CA ASP A 234 -3.68 14.68 -3.99
C ASP A 234 -4.98 13.94 -4.32
N TYR A 235 -5.61 13.27 -3.35
CA TYR A 235 -6.90 12.62 -3.57
C TYR A 235 -7.98 13.61 -4.08
N LEU A 236 -7.89 14.89 -3.69
CA LEU A 236 -8.80 15.96 -4.12
C LEU A 236 -8.70 16.26 -5.62
N LYS A 237 -7.59 15.88 -6.27
CA LYS A 237 -7.42 16.04 -7.72
C LYS A 237 -8.31 15.08 -8.53
N GLN A 238 -8.89 14.06 -7.89
CA GLN A 238 -9.81 13.12 -8.54
C GLN A 238 -11.22 13.72 -8.57
N THR A 239 -11.63 14.19 -9.74
CA THR A 239 -12.89 14.93 -9.94
C THR A 239 -14.14 14.05 -9.88
N ASN A 240 -14.02 12.75 -10.17
CA ASN A 240 -15.13 11.80 -10.18
C ASN A 240 -14.77 10.51 -9.41
N PRO A 241 -14.68 10.56 -8.07
CA PRO A 241 -14.41 9.36 -7.28
C PRO A 241 -15.60 8.41 -7.29
N GLU A 242 -15.30 7.12 -7.39
CA GLU A 242 -16.28 6.03 -7.32
C GLU A 242 -16.97 6.04 -5.95
N SER A 243 -18.26 5.73 -5.90
CA SER A 243 -18.92 5.45 -4.62
C SER A 243 -18.42 4.12 -4.07
N VAL A 244 -18.33 3.99 -2.75
CA VAL A 244 -18.02 2.71 -2.12
C VAL A 244 -19.01 1.66 -2.62
N PRO A 245 -18.54 0.55 -3.23
CA PRO A 245 -19.43 -0.50 -3.71
C PRO A 245 -20.21 -1.09 -2.54
N PRO A 246 -21.50 -1.44 -2.69
CA PRO A 246 -22.29 -2.03 -1.61
C PRO A 246 -21.70 -3.38 -1.19
N GLU A 247 -21.94 -3.76 0.06
CA GLU A 247 -21.58 -5.10 0.53
C GLU A 247 -22.32 -6.16 -0.30
N ASN A 248 -21.61 -7.24 -0.59
CA ASN A 248 -22.17 -8.34 -1.35
C ASN A 248 -22.93 -9.27 -0.40
N ASN A 249 -24.14 -8.87 0.02
CA ASN A 249 -25.02 -9.78 0.74
C ASN A 249 -25.33 -10.95 -0.20
N GLY A 250 -25.27 -12.21 0.26
CA GLY A 250 -25.39 -13.39 -0.64
C GLY A 250 -26.64 -13.45 -1.53
N LEU A 251 -27.69 -12.69 -1.19
CA LEU A 251 -28.86 -12.47 -2.06
C LEU A 251 -28.57 -11.50 -3.21
N ASN A 252 -27.84 -10.42 -2.93
CA ASN A 252 -27.44 -9.42 -3.94
C ASN A 252 -26.45 -10.00 -4.93
N SER A 253 -25.52 -10.86 -4.51
CA SER A 253 -24.59 -11.54 -5.42
C SER A 253 -25.32 -12.49 -6.37
N PHE A 254 -26.26 -13.29 -5.85
CA PHE A 254 -27.07 -14.18 -6.68
C PHE A 254 -27.95 -13.40 -7.66
N LEU A 255 -28.57 -12.31 -7.19
CA LEU A 255 -29.39 -11.44 -8.04
C LEU A 255 -28.53 -10.71 -9.08
N SER A 256 -27.36 -10.17 -8.72
CA SER A 256 -26.48 -9.48 -9.68
C SER A 256 -25.91 -10.43 -10.72
N ASP A 257 -25.49 -11.64 -10.32
CA ASP A 257 -24.99 -12.66 -11.25
C ASP A 257 -26.11 -13.13 -12.19
N SER A 258 -27.33 -13.28 -11.66
CA SER A 258 -28.51 -13.61 -12.47
C SER A 258 -28.90 -12.47 -13.41
N ILE A 259 -28.84 -11.21 -12.95
CA ILE A 259 -29.12 -10.01 -13.75
C ILE A 259 -28.06 -9.82 -14.83
N ASP A 260 -26.77 -9.98 -14.52
CA ASP A 260 -25.68 -9.85 -15.49
C ASP A 260 -25.76 -10.95 -16.56
N SER A 261 -26.06 -12.19 -16.16
CA SER A 261 -26.37 -13.28 -17.08
C SER A 261 -27.58 -12.97 -17.98
N LEU A 262 -28.64 -12.38 -17.41
CA LEU A 262 -29.82 -11.94 -18.17
C LEU A 262 -29.51 -10.79 -19.12
N MET A 263 -28.75 -9.79 -18.69
CA MET A 263 -28.36 -8.64 -19.52
C MET A 263 -27.47 -9.07 -20.68
N LYS A 264 -26.52 -9.98 -20.44
CA LYS A 264 -25.66 -10.56 -21.47
C LYS A 264 -26.46 -11.41 -22.46
N SER A 265 -27.46 -12.16 -21.98
CA SER A 265 -28.39 -12.89 -22.86
C SER A 265 -29.25 -11.95 -23.71
N SER A 266 -29.74 -10.85 -23.14
CA SER A 266 -30.54 -9.83 -23.84
C SER A 266 -29.72 -9.10 -24.90
N GLN A 267 -28.46 -8.75 -24.61
CA GLN A 267 -27.55 -8.18 -25.59
C GLN A 267 -27.25 -9.14 -26.76
N LEU A 268 -27.06 -10.43 -26.48
CA LEU A 268 -26.90 -11.46 -27.51
C LEU A 268 -28.14 -11.59 -28.40
N VAL A 269 -29.34 -11.53 -27.81
CA VAL A 269 -30.60 -11.53 -28.57
C VAL A 269 -30.71 -10.28 -29.42
N MET A 270 -30.41 -9.09 -28.88
CA MET A 270 -30.45 -7.82 -29.63
C MET A 270 -29.45 -7.80 -30.80
N LEU A 271 -28.23 -8.31 -30.59
CA LEU A 271 -27.23 -8.49 -31.64
C LEU A 271 -27.71 -9.47 -32.71
N SER A 272 -28.33 -10.59 -32.33
CA SER A 272 -28.86 -11.57 -33.29
C SER A 272 -30.01 -11.00 -34.14
N MET A 273 -30.90 -10.20 -33.53
CA MET A 273 -32.01 -9.55 -34.23
C MET A 273 -31.51 -8.47 -35.20
N ALA A 274 -30.48 -7.71 -34.81
CA ALA A 274 -29.84 -6.71 -35.68
C ALA A 274 -29.16 -7.37 -36.90
N VAL A 275 -28.50 -8.51 -36.72
CA VAL A 275 -27.92 -9.29 -37.83
C VAL A 275 -29.02 -9.84 -38.74
N LEU A 276 -30.13 -10.34 -38.19
CA LEU A 276 -31.25 -10.82 -38.99
C LEU A 276 -31.88 -9.70 -39.83
N LEU A 277 -32.06 -8.52 -39.24
CA LEU A 277 -32.57 -7.33 -39.93
C LEU A 277 -31.66 -6.89 -41.07
N THR A 278 -30.34 -6.89 -40.87
CA THR A 278 -29.39 -6.53 -41.94
C THR A 278 -29.38 -7.55 -43.08
N ILE A 279 -29.52 -8.85 -42.78
CA ILE A 279 -29.68 -9.91 -43.80
C ILE A 279 -30.98 -9.71 -44.58
N ILE A 280 -32.10 -9.46 -43.89
CA ILE A 280 -33.41 -9.23 -44.54
C ILE A 280 -33.36 -7.99 -45.44
N LEU A 281 -32.81 -6.87 -44.96
CA LEU A 281 -32.61 -5.67 -45.78
C LEU A 281 -31.72 -5.94 -46.99
N GLY A 282 -30.63 -6.69 -46.81
CA GLY A 282 -29.74 -7.12 -47.89
C GLY A 282 -30.48 -7.96 -48.95
N CYS A 283 -31.30 -8.91 -48.51
CA CYS A 283 -32.14 -9.74 -49.38
C CYS A 283 -33.17 -8.88 -50.14
N ILE A 284 -33.84 -7.93 -49.47
CA ILE A 284 -34.81 -7.04 -50.11
C ILE A 284 -34.12 -6.18 -51.18
N VAL A 285 -32.97 -5.58 -50.87
CA VAL A 285 -32.20 -4.78 -51.83
C VAL A 285 -31.76 -5.63 -53.03
N LYS A 286 -31.31 -6.88 -52.80
CA LYS A 286 -30.91 -7.82 -53.86
C LYS A 286 -32.10 -8.29 -54.72
N CYS A 287 -33.28 -8.48 -54.12
CA CYS A 287 -34.52 -8.77 -54.83
C CYS A 287 -35.01 -7.56 -55.66
N LEU A 288 -34.88 -6.34 -55.13
CA LEU A 288 -35.26 -5.12 -55.84
C LEU A 288 -34.29 -4.82 -57.00
N SER A 289 -32.99 -5.08 -56.83
CA SER A 289 -32.01 -4.91 -57.92
C SER A 289 -32.17 -5.95 -59.02
N SER A 290 -32.48 -7.21 -58.66
CA SER A 290 -32.76 -8.30 -59.62
C SER A 290 -33.99 -8.00 -60.49
N LYS A 291 -35.09 -7.48 -59.90
CA LYS A 291 -36.27 -7.04 -60.67
C LYS A 291 -35.95 -5.92 -61.66
N ARG A 292 -35.02 -5.03 -61.34
CA ARG A 292 -34.58 -3.94 -62.24
C ARG A 292 -33.86 -4.48 -63.48
N THR A 293 -33.01 -5.51 -63.31
CA THR A 293 -32.27 -6.13 -64.43
C THR A 293 -33.18 -6.91 -65.37
N THR A 294 -34.27 -7.50 -64.86
CA THR A 294 -35.26 -8.22 -65.71
C THR A 294 -36.04 -7.25 -66.60
N VAL A 295 -36.45 -6.09 -66.06
CA VAL A 295 -37.19 -5.06 -66.80
C VAL A 295 -36.34 -4.44 -67.92
N GLU A 296 -35.05 -4.21 -67.66
CA GLU A 296 -34.12 -3.64 -68.64
C GLU A 296 -33.79 -4.61 -69.79
N ASN A 297 -33.74 -5.92 -69.52
CA ASN A 297 -33.53 -6.93 -70.56
C ASN A 297 -34.78 -7.15 -71.43
N THR A 298 -36.00 -7.04 -70.88
CA THR A 298 -37.24 -7.06 -71.68
C THR A 298 -37.44 -5.82 -72.54
N SER A 299 -36.90 -4.65 -72.17
CA SER A 299 -37.00 -3.44 -73.00
C SER A 299 -36.04 -3.44 -74.19
N LYS A 300 -34.85 -4.07 -74.04
CA LYS A 300 -33.90 -4.26 -75.14
C LYS A 300 -34.35 -5.33 -76.15
N ALA A 301 -35.03 -6.39 -75.70
CA ALA A 301 -35.60 -7.42 -76.59
C ALA A 301 -36.75 -6.92 -77.49
N LYS A 302 -37.47 -5.85 -77.10
CA LYS A 302 -38.53 -5.23 -77.91
C LYS A 302 -38.02 -4.22 -78.95
N LYS A 303 -36.73 -3.88 -78.97
CA LYS A 303 -36.13 -2.93 -79.93
C LYS A 303 -35.35 -3.59 -81.08
N ALA A 304 -35.30 -4.92 -81.12
CA ALA A 304 -34.55 -5.70 -82.13
C ALA A 304 -35.45 -6.53 -83.06
N LYS A 305 -36.70 -6.10 -83.27
CA LYS A 305 -37.65 -6.74 -84.19
C LYS A 305 -38.30 -5.71 -85.09
#